data_AF-A0A7S3REB8-F1
#
_entry.id   AF-A0A7S3REB8-F1
#
_cell.length_a   1.000
_cell.length_b   1.000
_cell.length_c   1.000
_cell.angle_alpha   90.00
_cell.angle_beta   90.00
_cell.angle_gamma   90.00
#
_symmetry.space_group_name_H-M   'P 1'
#
loop_
_entity.id
_entity.type
_entity.pdbx_description
1 polymer ?
#
loop_
_entity_poly.entity_id
_entity_poly.type
_entity_poly.pdbx_seq_one_letter_code
_entity_poly.pdbx_strand_id
1 'polypeptide(L)'
;DSPVAAVQDCSTPLSAIVDTSRVSSTPLSPSGCSFDPSLMMLDLHQWILLDIPSRIEYWMDVNGRGGEAIYHHDAPFPPILLGLLSLYAHLPSEWNVGNAGRRRLREEELVYWRSHWAV
;
A
#
# COMPACT_ATOMS: atom_id res chain seq x y z
N ASP A 1 8.59 12.42 11.87
CA ASP A 1 7.51 12.42 10.87
C ASP A 1 7.66 11.23 9.95
N SER A 2 6.54 10.69 9.48
CA SER A 2 6.54 9.58 8.52
C SER A 2 6.89 10.09 7.11
N PRO A 3 7.75 9.40 6.34
CA PRO A 3 8.09 9.80 4.97
C PRO A 3 6.92 9.67 3.99
N VAL A 4 5.92 8.87 4.37
CA VAL A 4 4.76 8.55 3.56
C VAL A 4 3.52 8.55 4.44
N ALA A 5 2.40 8.97 3.87
CA ALA A 5 1.08 8.66 4.39
C ALA A 5 0.23 7.97 3.32
N ALA A 6 -0.44 6.88 3.68
CA ALA A 6 -1.27 6.09 2.77
C ALA A 6 -2.52 5.56 3.50
N VAL A 7 -3.56 5.17 2.76
CA VAL A 7 -4.74 4.56 3.38
C VAL A 7 -4.49 3.09 3.63
N GLN A 8 -4.71 2.65 4.87
CA GLN A 8 -4.60 1.25 5.24
C GLN A 8 -5.66 0.41 4.53
N ASP A 9 -5.24 -0.73 3.97
CA ASP A 9 -6.13 -1.71 3.35
C ASP A 9 -6.01 -3.06 4.08
N CYS A 10 -7.05 -3.40 4.83
CA CYS A 10 -7.20 -4.68 5.52
C CYS A 10 -8.08 -5.68 4.76
N SER A 11 -8.63 -5.30 3.60
CA SER A 11 -9.45 -6.20 2.77
C SER A 11 -8.59 -7.26 2.07
N THR A 12 -7.33 -6.91 1.78
CA THR A 12 -6.30 -7.80 1.25
C THR A 12 -5.25 -8.07 2.33
N PRO A 13 -5.14 -9.30 2.88
CA PRO A 13 -4.12 -9.61 3.87
C PRO A 13 -2.73 -9.58 3.26
N LEU A 14 -1.70 -9.25 4.05
CA LEU A 14 -0.31 -9.23 3.58
C LEU A 14 0.14 -10.54 2.92
N SER A 15 -0.34 -11.68 3.41
CA SER A 15 -0.05 -13.00 2.83
C SER A 15 -0.59 -13.21 1.41
N ALA A 16 -1.53 -12.38 0.95
CA ALA A 16 -2.00 -12.40 -0.44
C ALA A 16 -1.08 -11.61 -1.39
N ILE A 17 -0.15 -10.82 -0.82
CA ILE A 17 0.76 -9.93 -1.57
C ILE A 17 2.20 -10.49 -1.53
N VAL A 18 2.63 -10.98 -0.37
CA VAL A 18 4.00 -11.45 -0.11
C VAL A 18 3.96 -12.78 0.65
N ASP A 19 4.83 -13.72 0.29
CA ASP A 19 5.08 -14.92 1.10
C ASP A 19 5.82 -14.53 2.39
N THR A 20 5.05 -14.21 3.42
CA THR A 20 5.55 -13.82 4.74
C THR A 20 6.46 -14.85 5.41
N SER A 21 6.39 -16.13 5.02
CA SER A 21 7.26 -17.18 5.57
C SER A 21 8.70 -17.09 5.05
N ARG A 22 8.87 -16.47 3.87
CA ARG A 22 10.18 -16.28 3.22
C ARG A 22 10.85 -14.96 3.58
N VAL A 23 10.11 -14.04 4.20
CA VAL A 23 10.61 -12.76 4.67
C VAL A 23 11.04 -12.88 6.13
N SER A 24 12.18 -13.54 6.37
CA SER A 24 12.69 -13.79 7.72
C SER A 24 13.32 -12.55 8.39
N SER A 25 13.70 -11.54 7.61
CA SER A 25 14.36 -10.31 8.11
C SER A 25 13.40 -9.32 8.76
N THR A 26 12.09 -9.45 8.52
CA THR A 26 11.06 -8.56 9.06
C THR A 26 9.89 -9.41 9.56
N PRO A 27 9.52 -9.36 10.85
CA PRO A 27 8.37 -10.10 11.35
C PRO A 27 7.09 -9.50 10.76
N LEU A 28 6.59 -10.12 9.70
CA LEU A 28 5.33 -9.78 9.05
C LEU A 28 4.22 -10.67 9.61
N SER A 29 3.12 -10.07 10.03
CA SER A 29 1.90 -10.84 10.33
C SER A 29 1.26 -11.24 9.00
N PRO A 30 1.01 -12.54 8.75
CA PRO A 30 0.31 -12.98 7.53
C PRO A 30 -1.07 -12.32 7.37
N SER A 31 -1.76 -12.07 8.49
CA SER A 31 -3.07 -11.40 8.55
C SER A 31 -2.97 -9.89 8.73
N GLY A 32 -1.76 -9.31 8.66
CA GLY A 32 -1.58 -7.87 8.76
C GLY A 32 -2.24 -7.13 7.60
N CYS A 33 -2.59 -5.87 7.83
CA CYS A 33 -3.10 -4.99 6.79
C CYS A 33 -1.96 -4.47 5.92
N SER A 34 -2.28 -4.25 4.65
CA SER A 34 -1.44 -3.53 3.71
C SER A 34 -1.84 -2.04 3.68
N PHE A 35 -1.44 -1.31 2.65
CA PHE A 35 -1.97 0.00 2.33
C PHE A 35 -2.22 0.09 0.82
N ASP A 36 -3.13 0.97 0.40
CA ASP A 36 -3.39 1.25 -1.00
C ASP A 36 -2.22 2.06 -1.60
N PRO A 37 -1.43 1.49 -2.53
CA PRO A 37 -0.31 2.20 -3.14
C PRO A 37 -0.75 3.17 -4.24
N SER A 38 -2.03 3.17 -4.65
CA SER A 38 -2.54 4.06 -5.70
C SER A 38 -2.69 5.51 -5.24
N LEU A 39 -2.79 5.73 -3.93
CA LEU A 39 -2.86 7.04 -3.32
C LEU A 39 -1.92 7.13 -2.12
N MET A 40 -0.87 7.93 -2.27
CA MET A 40 0.09 8.19 -1.22
C MET A 40 0.47 9.67 -1.19
N MET A 41 0.67 10.21 0.01
CA MET A 41 1.33 11.50 0.22
C MET A 41 2.76 11.27 0.62
N LEU A 42 3.68 12.04 0.05
CA LEU A 42 5.12 11.91 0.26
C LEU A 42 5.65 13.17 0.92
N ASP A 43 6.34 13.02 2.04
CA ASP A 43 7.24 14.05 2.55
C ASP A 43 8.59 13.84 1.84
N LEU A 44 8.88 14.68 0.84
CA LEU A 44 10.09 14.56 0.03
C LEU A 44 11.37 14.73 0.85
N HIS A 45 11.34 15.53 1.91
CA HIS A 45 12.51 15.73 2.76
C HIS A 45 12.82 14.46 3.55
N GLN A 46 11.80 13.88 4.21
CA GLN A 46 11.95 12.61 4.92
C GLN A 46 12.25 11.45 3.98
N TRP A 47 11.65 11.43 2.78
CA TRP A 47 11.87 10.41 1.76
C TRP A 47 13.35 10.32 1.36
N ILE A 48 14.00 11.47 1.15
CA ILE A 48 15.43 11.56 0.84
C ILE A 48 16.27 11.24 2.08
N LEU A 49 15.95 11.82 3.23
CA LEU A 49 16.73 11.68 4.46
C LEU A 49 16.77 10.22 4.97
N LEU A 50 15.68 9.48 4.81
CA LEU A 50 15.58 8.08 5.23
C LEU A 50 15.98 7.07 4.14
N ASP A 51 16.43 7.59 2.99
CA ASP A 51 16.84 6.81 1.82
C ASP A 51 15.81 5.72 1.44
N ILE A 52 14.56 6.15 1.33
CA ILE A 52 13.43 5.27 1.00
C ILE A 52 13.63 4.54 -0.35
N PRO A 53 14.18 5.15 -1.41
CA PRO A 53 14.45 4.43 -2.66
C PRO A 53 15.32 3.18 -2.45
N SER A 54 16.43 3.29 -1.73
CA SER A 54 17.31 2.14 -1.46
C SER A 54 16.62 1.03 -0.68
N ARG A 55 15.67 1.35 0.21
CA ARG A 55 14.86 0.35 0.92
C ARG A 55 13.94 -0.41 -0.03
N ILE A 56 13.33 0.28 -0.99
CA ILE A 56 12.47 -0.34 -2.01
C ILE A 56 13.32 -1.20 -2.95
N GLU A 57 14.47 -0.69 -3.40
CA GLU A 57 15.41 -1.41 -4.26
C GLU A 57 15.96 -2.67 -3.59
N TYR A 58 16.25 -2.62 -2.28
CA TYR A 58 16.63 -3.81 -1.50
C TYR A 58 15.57 -4.91 -1.65
N TRP A 59 14.28 -4.60 -1.52
CA TRP A 59 13.23 -5.59 -1.65
C TRP A 59 13.07 -6.12 -3.08
N MET A 60 13.26 -5.26 -4.09
CA MET A 60 13.31 -5.69 -5.49
C MET A 60 14.44 -6.71 -5.72
N ASP A 61 15.62 -6.46 -5.14
CA ASP A 61 16.79 -7.30 -5.23
C ASP A 61 16.62 -8.63 -4.46
N VAL A 62 16.01 -8.60 -3.26
CA VAL A 62 15.66 -9.83 -2.52
C VAL A 62 14.79 -10.76 -3.35
N ASN A 63 13.79 -10.23 -4.04
CA ASN A 63 12.92 -11.05 -4.90
C ASN A 63 13.67 -11.64 -6.11
N GLY A 64 14.71 -10.98 -6.61
CA GLY A 64 15.51 -11.45 -7.75
C GLY A 64 16.56 -12.53 -7.41
N ARG A 65 17.02 -12.59 -6.15
CA ARG A 65 18.15 -13.46 -5.74
C ARG A 65 17.78 -14.86 -5.28
N GLY A 66 16.52 -15.11 -4.91
CA GLY A 66 16.11 -16.30 -4.15
C GLY A 66 15.80 -17.57 -4.94
N GLY A 67 15.90 -17.58 -6.26
CA GLY A 67 15.48 -18.70 -7.12
C GLY A 67 13.96 -18.92 -7.20
N GLU A 68 13.22 -18.48 -6.17
CA GLU A 68 11.76 -18.45 -6.11
C GLU A 68 11.28 -17.07 -5.64
N ALA A 69 10.22 -16.55 -6.27
CA ALA A 69 9.68 -15.23 -5.97
C ALA A 69 9.06 -15.16 -4.56
N ILE A 70 9.26 -14.03 -3.88
CA ILE A 70 8.59 -13.72 -2.61
C ILE A 70 7.26 -12.99 -2.82
N TYR A 71 7.00 -12.52 -4.05
CA TYR A 71 5.79 -11.79 -4.42
C TYR A 71 4.82 -12.68 -5.18
N HIS A 72 3.52 -12.51 -4.92
CA HIS A 72 2.48 -13.10 -5.76
C HIS A 72 2.40 -12.38 -7.12
N HIS A 73 2.09 -13.13 -8.18
CA HIS A 73 2.20 -12.62 -9.57
C HIS A 73 1.33 -11.39 -9.85
N ASP A 74 0.14 -11.32 -9.26
CA ASP A 74 -0.85 -10.24 -9.48
C ASP A 74 -0.82 -9.16 -8.38
N ALA A 75 0.15 -9.23 -7.47
CA ALA A 75 0.21 -8.33 -6.34
C ALA A 75 0.67 -6.92 -6.78
N PRO A 76 -0.07 -5.85 -6.42
CA PRO A 76 0.30 -4.49 -6.81
C PRO A 76 1.45 -3.96 -5.97
N PHE A 77 2.53 -3.55 -6.65
CA PHE A 77 3.70 -2.86 -6.08
C PHE A 77 4.29 -3.43 -4.76
N PRO A 78 4.56 -4.75 -4.63
CA PRO A 78 5.04 -5.35 -3.38
C PRO A 78 6.33 -4.76 -2.78
N PRO A 79 7.34 -4.34 -3.57
CA PRO A 79 8.53 -3.70 -3.02
C PRO A 79 8.25 -2.40 -2.28
N ILE A 80 7.31 -1.59 -2.78
CA ILE A 80 6.90 -0.33 -2.15
C ILE A 80 6.25 -0.62 -0.81
N LEU A 81 5.36 -1.62 -0.77
CA LEU A 81 4.73 -2.07 0.47
C LEU A 81 5.77 -2.43 1.53
N LEU A 82 6.69 -3.35 1.22
CA LEU A 82 7.68 -3.82 2.19
C LEU A 82 8.68 -2.74 2.60
N GLY A 83 9.04 -1.82 1.70
CA GLY A 83 9.91 -0.69 2.01
C GLY A 83 9.28 0.31 3.00
N LEU A 84 7.94 0.37 3.06
CA LEU A 84 7.20 1.42 3.76
C LEU A 84 6.31 0.93 4.91
N LEU A 85 6.04 -0.36 5.03
CA LEU A 85 5.01 -0.92 5.92
C LEU A 85 5.16 -0.48 7.40
N SER A 86 6.39 -0.31 7.88
CA SER A 86 6.68 0.12 9.25
C SER A 86 6.90 1.63 9.41
N LEU A 87 6.82 2.39 8.32
CA LEU A 87 7.17 3.81 8.28
C LEU A 87 6.01 4.71 7.88
N TYR A 88 4.98 4.19 7.21
CA TYR A 88 3.87 4.99 6.73
C TYR A 88 2.96 5.46 7.88
N ALA A 89 2.47 6.69 7.75
CA ALA A 89 1.36 7.19 8.55
C ALA A 89 0.03 6.80 7.91
N HIS A 90 -0.99 6.60 8.72
CA HIS A 90 -2.32 6.22 8.23
C HIS A 90 -3.10 7.45 7.81
N LEU A 91 -3.54 7.48 6.55
CA LEU A 91 -4.54 8.43 6.10
C LEU A 91 -5.93 8.00 6.55
N PRO A 92 -6.85 8.95 6.76
CA PRO A 92 -8.26 8.66 7.01
C PRO A 92 -8.87 7.83 5.87
N SER A 93 -9.79 6.93 6.19
CA SER A 93 -10.39 6.01 5.22
C SER A 93 -11.12 6.69 4.07
N GLU A 94 -11.57 7.92 4.27
CA GLU A 94 -12.27 8.73 3.26
C GLU A 94 -11.39 9.08 2.06
N TRP A 95 -10.06 9.00 2.24
CA TRP A 95 -9.09 9.16 1.15
C TRP A 95 -9.05 7.95 0.22
N ASN A 96 -9.52 6.77 0.64
CA ASN A 96 -9.62 5.59 -0.21
C ASN A 96 -10.86 5.68 -1.10
N VAL A 97 -10.81 6.62 -2.04
CA VAL A 97 -11.83 6.79 -3.07
C VAL A 97 -11.49 5.85 -4.21
N GLY A 98 -11.92 4.60 -4.06
CA GLY A 98 -11.86 3.64 -5.16
C GLY A 98 -12.52 4.21 -6.41
N ASN A 99 -11.91 3.97 -7.58
CA ASN A 99 -12.44 4.42 -8.88
C ASN A 99 -12.41 5.94 -9.12
N ALA A 100 -11.66 6.70 -8.32
CA ALA A 100 -11.39 8.10 -8.60
C ALA A 100 -10.80 8.24 -10.03
N GLY A 101 -11.37 9.14 -10.83
CA GLY A 101 -11.00 9.33 -12.24
C GLY A 101 -11.91 8.65 -13.25
N ARG A 102 -12.91 7.85 -12.82
CA ARG A 102 -13.97 7.42 -13.74
C ARG A 102 -14.80 8.62 -14.21
N ARG A 103 -15.04 8.71 -15.52
CA ARG A 103 -15.86 9.77 -16.12
C ARG A 103 -17.32 9.74 -15.64
N ARG A 104 -17.78 8.59 -15.13
CA ARG A 104 -19.13 8.39 -14.57
C ARG A 104 -19.04 7.49 -13.34
N LEU A 105 -19.74 7.89 -12.29
CA LEU A 105 -20.05 7.05 -11.14
C LEU A 105 -21.10 6.01 -11.55
N ARG A 106 -21.11 4.86 -10.86
CA ARG A 106 -22.19 3.87 -10.95
C ARG A 106 -23.45 4.46 -10.30
N GLU A 107 -24.61 3.94 -10.67
CA GLU A 107 -25.90 4.45 -10.17
C GLU A 107 -26.00 4.35 -8.64
N GLU A 108 -25.49 3.25 -8.06
CA GLU A 108 -25.43 3.02 -6.62
C GLU A 108 -24.60 4.08 -5.88
N GLU A 109 -23.45 4.48 -6.46
CA GLU A 109 -22.57 5.50 -5.92
C GLU A 109 -23.25 6.89 -6.00
N LEU A 110 -23.96 7.18 -7.09
CA LEU A 110 -24.72 8.42 -7.25
C LEU A 110 -25.85 8.56 -6.22
N VAL A 111 -26.55 7.46 -5.90
CA VAL A 111 -27.60 7.45 -4.87
C VAL A 111 -27.02 7.79 -3.50
N TYR A 112 -25.89 7.17 -3.13
CA TYR A 112 -25.19 7.47 -1.87
C TYR A 112 -24.77 8.93 -1.77
N TRP A 113 -24.11 9.48 -2.79
CA TRP A 113 -23.64 10.87 -2.72
C TRP A 113 -24.79 11.88 -2.70
N ARG A 114 -25.88 11.64 -3.44
CA ARG A 114 -27.06 12.51 -3.42
C ARG A 114 -27.70 12.57 -2.02
N SER A 115 -27.76 11.47 -1.30
CA SER A 115 -28.32 11.48 0.06
C SER A 115 -27.36 12.09 1.08
N HIS A 116 -26.06 11.89 0.91
CA HIS A 116 -25.03 12.41 1.81
C HIS A 116 -24.94 13.95 1.79
N TRP A 117 -25.06 14.58 0.61
CA TRP A 117 -24.97 16.04 0.44
C TRP A 117 -26.32 16.78 0.52
N ALA A 118 -27.43 16.07 0.75
CA ALA A 118 -28.76 16.67 0.89
C ALA A 118 -29.05 17.16 2.33
N VAL A 119 -28.03 17.19 3.19
CA VAL A 119 -28.08 17.68 4.58
C VAL A 119 -27.44 19.06 4.67
#